data_AF-A0A2U9IVI1-F1
#
_entry.id   AF-A0A2U9IVI1-F1
#
_cell.length_a   1.000
_cell.length_b   1.000
_cell.length_c   1.000
_cell.angle_alpha   90.00
_cell.angle_beta   90.00
_cell.angle_gamma   90.00
#
_symmetry.space_group_name_H-M   'P 1'
#
loop_
_entity.id
_entity.type
_entity.pdbx_description
1 polymer ?
#
loop_
_entity_poly.entity_id
_entity_poly.type
_entity_poly.pdbx_seq_one_letter_code
_entity_poly.pdbx_strand_id
1 'polypeptide(L)'
;MLVVPMALFLFYGIFSPIYYYLLKDKMSNQLAFVVTWVTAPFLASYPYLISNLSILLPIIIINIIGYLLIIRKEYKYIHNGLLFLTAFVITILFFKLLPYI
;
A
#
# COMPACT_ATOMS: atom_id res chain seq x y z
N MET A 1 3.81 10.66 -14.22
CA MET A 1 4.52 10.27 -12.98
C MET A 1 3.76 9.28 -12.10
N LEU A 2 2.46 9.06 -12.30
CA LEU A 2 1.66 8.12 -11.48
C LEU A 2 1.97 6.63 -11.69
N VAL A 3 2.72 6.30 -12.75
CA VAL A 3 3.17 4.93 -13.05
C VAL A 3 4.01 4.35 -11.91
N VAL A 4 4.84 5.16 -11.24
CA VAL A 4 5.71 4.68 -10.16
C VAL A 4 4.88 4.27 -8.92
N PRO A 5 3.99 5.10 -8.37
CA PRO A 5 3.04 4.68 -7.33
C PRO A 5 2.23 3.43 -7.70
N MET A 6 1.71 3.36 -8.94
CA MET A 6 0.96 2.20 -9.41
C MET A 6 1.82 0.92 -9.38
N ALA A 7 3.04 0.98 -9.90
CA ALA A 7 3.95 -0.16 -9.90
C ALA A 7 4.30 -0.60 -8.46
N LEU A 8 4.58 0.35 -7.56
CA LEU A 8 4.87 0.06 -6.15
C LEU A 8 3.69 -0.66 -5.47
N PHE A 9 2.47 -0.12 -5.58
CA PHE A 9 1.30 -0.72 -4.95
C PHE A 9 0.93 -2.08 -5.55
N LEU A 10 1.07 -2.24 -6.86
CA LEU A 10 0.86 -3.53 -7.52
C LEU A 10 1.90 -4.57 -7.06
N PHE A 11 3.18 -4.18 -7.04
CA PHE A 11 4.26 -5.05 -6.60
C PHE A 11 4.03 -5.49 -5.15
N TYR A 12 3.83 -4.56 -4.22
CA TYR A 12 3.55 -4.90 -2.83
C TYR A 12 2.26 -5.71 -2.66
N GLY A 13 1.22 -5.44 -3.46
CA GLY A 13 -0.01 -6.22 -3.45
C GLY A 13 0.20 -7.68 -3.83
N ILE A 14 0.88 -7.95 -4.95
CA ILE A 14 1.13 -9.31 -5.43
C ILE A 14 2.14 -10.04 -4.53
N PHE A 15 3.19 -9.36 -4.09
CA PHE A 15 4.27 -9.99 -3.35
C PHE A 15 3.98 -10.16 -1.85
N SER A 16 3.04 -9.43 -1.27
CA SER A 16 2.67 -9.60 0.16
C SER A 16 2.33 -11.04 0.56
N PRO A 17 1.46 -11.78 -0.16
CA PRO A 17 1.14 -13.15 0.21
C PRO A 17 2.33 -14.09 0.04
N ILE A 18 3.15 -13.86 -0.99
CA ILE A 18 4.34 -14.64 -1.29
C ILE A 18 5.37 -14.46 -0.16
N TYR A 19 5.68 -13.20 0.19
CA TYR A 19 6.61 -12.88 1.27
C TYR A 19 6.13 -13.42 2.61
N TYR A 20 4.83 -13.28 2.92
CA TYR A 20 4.28 -13.84 4.14
C TYR A 20 4.47 -15.35 4.20
N TYR A 21 4.16 -16.09 3.14
CA TYR A 21 4.31 -17.55 3.12
C TYR A 21 5.78 -17.98 3.30
N LEU A 22 6.72 -17.27 2.69
CA LEU A 22 8.15 -17.59 2.76
C LEU A 22 8.80 -17.23 4.10
N LEU A 23 8.30 -16.19 4.78
CA LEU A 23 8.95 -15.62 5.97
C LEU A 23 8.18 -15.82 7.27
N LYS A 24 6.90 -16.26 7.25
CA LYS A 24 6.03 -16.34 8.44
C LYS A 24 6.68 -17.04 9.64
N ASP A 25 7.42 -18.12 9.42
CA ASP A 25 8.04 -18.92 10.48
C ASP A 25 9.49 -18.50 10.80
N LYS A 26 10.02 -17.52 10.05
CA LYS A 26 11.41 -17.03 10.15
C LYS A 26 11.49 -15.61 10.74
N MET A 27 10.35 -14.93 10.90
CA MET A 27 10.30 -13.55 11.40
C MET A 27 10.40 -13.52 12.93
N SER A 28 11.53 -13.02 13.44
CA SER A 28 11.72 -12.77 14.87
C SER A 28 10.84 -11.65 15.42
N ASN A 29 10.41 -10.71 14.56
CA ASN A 29 9.53 -9.61 14.92
C ASN A 29 8.51 -9.29 13.81
N GLN A 30 7.34 -9.92 13.89
CA GLN A 30 6.26 -9.72 12.92
C GLN A 30 5.74 -8.28 12.93
N LEU A 31 5.67 -7.63 14.10
CA LEU A 31 5.15 -6.26 14.18
C LEU A 31 6.04 -5.28 13.41
N ALA A 32 7.35 -5.34 13.65
CA ALA A 32 8.31 -4.49 12.93
C ALA A 32 8.24 -4.73 11.42
N PHE A 33 8.17 -5.99 10.99
CA PHE A 33 8.01 -6.34 9.58
C PHE A 33 6.75 -5.70 8.99
N VAL A 34 5.58 -5.90 9.59
CA VAL A 34 4.32 -5.41 9.05
C VAL A 34 4.29 -3.87 9.03
N VAL A 35 4.83 -3.20 10.05
CA VAL A 35 5.00 -1.74 10.04
C VAL A 35 5.82 -1.29 8.85
N THR A 36 7.04 -1.82 8.68
CA THR A 36 7.90 -1.46 7.55
C THR A 36 7.23 -1.78 6.21
N TRP A 37 6.54 -2.92 6.12
CA TRP A 37 5.86 -3.38 4.91
C TRP A 37 4.71 -2.46 4.50
N VAL A 38 3.98 -1.91 5.47
CA VAL A 38 2.95 -0.89 5.22
C VAL A 38 3.57 0.48 4.93
N THR A 39 4.62 0.90 5.64
CA THR A 39 5.20 2.24 5.46
C THR A 39 5.87 2.41 4.10
N ALA A 40 6.66 1.41 3.68
CA ALA A 40 7.57 1.54 2.53
C ALA A 40 6.90 1.97 1.20
N PRO A 41 5.86 1.26 0.70
CA PRO A 41 5.28 1.61 -0.60
C PRO A 41 4.57 2.97 -0.59
N PHE A 42 3.94 3.34 0.52
CA PHE A 42 3.25 4.62 0.64
C PHE A 42 4.24 5.78 0.74
N LEU A 43 5.26 5.66 1.60
CA LEU A 43 6.27 6.71 1.75
C LEU A 43 7.02 6.95 0.43
N ALA A 44 7.38 5.88 -0.28
CA ALA A 44 8.02 5.97 -1.59
C ALA A 44 7.11 6.58 -2.67
N SER A 45 5.78 6.45 -2.53
CA SER A 45 4.82 7.02 -3.48
C SER A 45 4.56 8.52 -3.30
N TYR A 46 4.68 9.06 -2.07
CA TYR A 46 4.29 10.44 -1.77
C TYR A 46 4.97 11.52 -2.61
N PRO A 47 6.29 11.47 -2.89
CA PRO A 47 6.93 12.47 -3.73
C PRO A 47 6.31 12.58 -5.14
N TYR A 48 5.77 11.49 -5.66
CA TYR A 48 5.12 11.44 -6.98
C TYR A 48 3.64 11.86 -6.95
N LEU A 49 3.04 11.89 -5.77
CA LEU A 49 1.63 12.21 -5.55
C LEU A 49 1.42 13.63 -5.01
N ILE A 50 2.47 14.32 -4.56
CA ILE A 50 2.37 15.61 -3.87
C ILE A 50 1.70 16.71 -4.71
N SER A 51 1.91 16.67 -6.03
CA SER A 51 1.30 17.60 -6.98
C SER A 51 -0.13 17.22 -7.38
N ASN A 52 -0.65 16.07 -6.95
CA ASN A 52 -2.00 15.58 -7.23
C ASN A 52 -2.77 15.33 -5.93
N LEU A 53 -3.16 16.40 -5.24
CA LEU A 53 -3.82 16.34 -3.93
C LEU A 53 -5.07 15.46 -3.91
N SER A 54 -5.84 15.44 -5.00
CA SER A 54 -7.03 14.59 -5.14
C SER A 54 -6.73 13.09 -5.06
N ILE A 55 -5.52 12.66 -5.43
CA ILE A 55 -5.05 11.28 -5.31
C ILE A 55 -4.31 11.08 -3.98
N LEU A 56 -3.53 12.07 -3.55
CA LEU A 56 -2.75 11.98 -2.33
C LEU A 56 -3.64 11.74 -1.10
N LEU A 57 -4.74 12.48 -0.97
CA LEU A 57 -5.67 12.35 0.16
C LEU A 57 -6.21 10.91 0.36
N PRO A 58 -6.83 10.26 -0.64
CA PRO A 58 -7.29 8.88 -0.46
C PRO A 58 -6.15 7.91 -0.20
N ILE A 59 -4.95 8.11 -0.78
CA ILE A 59 -3.79 7.26 -0.50
C ILE A 59 -3.31 7.40 0.95
N ILE A 60 -3.29 8.62 1.52
CA ILE A 60 -2.99 8.84 2.94
C ILE A 60 -4.03 8.13 3.83
N ILE A 61 -5.31 8.20 3.47
CA ILE A 61 -6.38 7.51 4.21
C ILE A 61 -6.13 5.99 4.22
N ILE A 62 -5.77 5.39 3.09
CA ILE A 62 -5.45 3.96 3.03
C ILE A 62 -4.20 3.65 3.87
N ASN A 63 -3.19 4.52 3.88
CA ASN A 63 -2.01 4.33 4.72
C ASN A 63 -2.37 4.32 6.21
N ILE A 64 -3.24 5.24 6.65
CA ILE A 64 -3.78 5.29 8.02
C ILE A 64 -4.56 4.02 8.32
N ILE A 65 -5.41 3.53 7.40
CA ILE A 65 -6.11 2.25 7.55
C ILE A 65 -5.10 1.11 7.74
N GLY A 66 -3.99 1.11 7.01
CA GLY A 66 -2.89 0.17 7.19
C GLY A 66 -2.36 0.14 8.63
N TYR A 67 -2.08 1.31 9.22
CA TYR A 67 -1.67 1.39 10.63
C TYR A 67 -2.77 0.97 11.62
N LEU A 68 -4.04 1.29 11.34
CA LEU A 68 -5.16 0.82 12.16
C LEU A 68 -5.29 -0.71 12.15
N LEU A 69 -5.07 -1.35 11.01
CA LEU A 69 -5.02 -2.81 10.91
C LEU A 69 -3.88 -3.40 11.73
N ILE A 70 -2.71 -2.75 11.74
CA ILE A 70 -1.56 -3.16 12.56
C ILE A 70 -1.90 -3.10 14.05
N ILE A 71 -2.48 -1.98 14.52
CA ILE A 71 -2.86 -1.77 15.92
C ILE A 71 -3.90 -2.82 16.35
N ARG A 72 -4.87 -3.13 15.47
CA ARG A 72 -5.90 -4.15 15.69
C ARG A 72 -5.39 -5.59 15.53
N LYS A 73 -4.11 -5.78 15.17
CA LYS A 73 -3.49 -7.08 14.88
C LYS A 73 -4.16 -7.87 13.74
N GLU A 74 -4.86 -7.19 12.84
CA GLU A 74 -5.55 -7.77 11.68
C GLU A 74 -4.59 -7.92 10.49
N TYR A 75 -3.43 -8.56 10.71
CA TYR A 75 -2.34 -8.63 9.74
C TYR A 75 -2.70 -9.38 8.45
N LYS A 76 -3.76 -10.22 8.50
CA LYS A 76 -4.24 -10.98 7.33
C LYS A 76 -4.54 -10.10 6.11
N TYR A 77 -5.04 -8.88 6.32
CA TYR A 77 -5.37 -7.93 5.24
C TYR A 77 -4.15 -7.20 4.65
N ILE A 78 -3.02 -7.27 5.35
CA ILE A 78 -1.74 -6.76 4.87
C ILE A 78 -1.01 -7.90 4.15
N HIS A 79 -0.97 -9.08 4.77
CA HIS A 79 -0.33 -10.26 4.21
C HIS A 79 -1.03 -10.77 2.93
N ASN A 80 -2.36 -10.68 2.81
CA ASN A 80 -3.04 -11.02 1.57
C ASN A 80 -2.88 -9.96 0.46
N GLY A 81 -2.19 -8.84 0.74
CA GLY A 81 -1.93 -7.76 -0.21
C GLY A 81 -3.12 -6.84 -0.50
N LEU A 82 -4.28 -7.08 0.12
CA LEU A 82 -5.53 -6.38 -0.20
C LEU A 82 -5.44 -4.88 0.04
N LEU A 83 -4.75 -4.45 1.10
CA LEU A 83 -4.48 -3.04 1.36
C LEU A 83 -3.80 -2.34 0.16
N PHE A 84 -2.76 -2.96 -0.38
CA PHE A 84 -1.95 -2.38 -1.46
C PHE A 84 -2.67 -2.46 -2.81
N LEU A 85 -3.38 -3.55 -3.08
CA LEU A 85 -4.20 -3.68 -4.29
C LEU A 85 -5.34 -2.64 -4.31
N THR A 86 -5.92 -2.33 -3.15
CA THR A 86 -6.91 -1.24 -3.03
C THR A 86 -6.29 0.11 -3.38
N ALA A 87 -5.09 0.40 -2.87
CA ALA A 87 -4.35 1.62 -3.22
C ALA A 87 -4.01 1.71 -4.72
N PHE A 88 -3.62 0.58 -5.33
CA PHE A 88 -3.38 0.48 -6.76
C PHE A 88 -4.63 0.81 -7.59
N VAL A 89 -5.77 0.18 -7.26
CA VAL A 89 -7.05 0.42 -7.96
C VAL A 89 -7.46 1.88 -7.85
N ILE A 90 -7.38 2.47 -6.65
CA ILE A 90 -7.69 3.88 -6.44
C ILE A 90 -6.79 4.76 -7.30
N THR A 91 -5.47 4.52 -7.30
CA THR A 91 -4.52 5.30 -8.11
C THR A 91 -4.87 5.22 -9.61
N ILE A 92 -5.26 4.04 -10.11
CA ILE A 92 -5.69 3.85 -11.52
C ILE A 92 -6.98 4.59 -11.84
N LEU A 93 -7.98 4.51 -10.96
CA LEU A 93 -9.28 5.16 -11.19
C LEU A 93 -9.10 6.66 -11.36
N PHE A 94 -8.34 7.30 -10.47
CA PHE A 94 -8.07 8.73 -10.58
C PHE A 94 -7.21 9.09 -11.80
N PHE A 95 -6.24 8.25 -12.17
CA PHE A 95 -5.48 8.46 -13.40
C PHE A 95 -6.35 8.43 -14.66
N LYS A 96 -7.32 7.52 -14.72
CA LYS A 96 -8.25 7.40 -15.87
C LYS A 96 -9.36 8.45 -15.86
N LEU A 97 -9.73 8.99 -14.71
CA LEU A 97 -10.77 10.02 -14.56
C LEU A 97 -10.25 11.44 -14.80
N LEU A 98 -8.97 11.70 -14.51
CA LEU A 98 -8.32 13.00 -14.72
C LEU A 98 -8.40 13.62 -16.14
N PRO A 99 -8.39 12.86 -17.25
CA PRO A 99 -8.56 13.45 -18.58
C PRO A 99 -10.00 13.91 -18.90
N TYR A 100 -10.98 13.58 -18.03
CA TYR A 100 -12.40 13.86 -18.25
C TYR A 100 -12.97 14.92 -17.28
N ILE A 101 -12.11 15.55 -16.47
CA ILE A 101 -12.42 16.62 -15.53
C ILE A 101 -11.54 17.81 -15.90
#